data_AF-A0A2N2IQA6-F1
#
_entry.id   AF-A0A2N2IQA6-F1
#
_cell.length_a   1.000
_cell.length_b   1.000
_cell.length_c   1.000
_cell.angle_alpha   90.00
_cell.angle_beta   90.00
_cell.angle_gamma   90.00
#
_symmetry.space_group_name_H-M   'P 1'
#
loop_
_entity.id
_entity.type
_entity.pdbx_description
1 polymer ?
#
loop_
_entity_poly.entity_id
_entity_poly.type
_entity_poly.pdbx_seq_one_letter_code
_entity_poly.pdbx_strand_id
1 'polypeptide(L)'
;MAKPPFVPWPAQPFLRRWEGKATELRRRLSLADDGPLDPFSLVERIEGVHAVSVTDLPNVTPTQLGALHRHADEWWALAYKEADGPWLILYHPWQSQARLRVTILEEIAHIHLGHKPSRVFADPATGLPRRTYGKSKEKEAYGVAAAALVPFVGMVRKLAAGASIDDVAKAYGASRALVQYRANITRAGSAATRLKV
;
A
#
# COMPACT_ATOMS: atom_id res chain seq x y z
N MET A 1 11.38 -31.41 -1.77
CA MET A 1 10.17 -30.72 -1.27
C MET A 1 9.09 -30.79 -2.33
N ALA A 2 7.85 -31.15 -1.98
CA ALA A 2 6.73 -31.10 -2.93
C ALA A 2 6.38 -29.65 -3.29
N LYS A 3 6.05 -29.39 -4.56
CA LYS A 3 5.62 -28.06 -5.02
C LYS A 3 4.29 -27.70 -4.34
N PRO A 4 4.13 -26.50 -3.76
CA PRO A 4 2.88 -26.12 -3.13
C PRO A 4 1.72 -26.14 -4.15
N PRO A 5 0.49 -26.44 -3.71
CA PRO A 5 -0.67 -26.51 -4.59
C PRO A 5 -0.87 -25.17 -5.32
N PHE A 6 -1.31 -25.28 -6.58
CA PHE A 6 -1.58 -24.12 -7.43
C PHE A 6 -2.80 -23.35 -6.91
N VAL A 7 -2.66 -22.04 -6.78
CA VAL A 7 -3.76 -21.15 -6.40
C VAL A 7 -4.18 -20.34 -7.62
N PRO A 8 -5.40 -20.53 -8.16
CA PRO A 8 -5.86 -19.75 -9.30
C PRO A 8 -6.05 -18.29 -8.87
N TRP A 9 -5.64 -17.34 -9.72
CA TRP A 9 -5.83 -15.90 -9.50
C TRP A 9 -7.29 -15.51 -9.23
N PRO A 10 -7.57 -14.34 -8.62
CA PRO A 10 -8.93 -13.86 -8.38
C PRO A 10 -9.81 -13.86 -9.65
N ALA A 11 -11.10 -14.16 -9.47
CA ALA A 11 -12.03 -14.29 -10.60
C ALA A 11 -12.32 -12.97 -11.33
N GLN A 12 -12.24 -11.83 -10.65
CA GLN A 12 -12.52 -10.52 -11.27
C GLN A 12 -11.29 -9.99 -12.03
N PRO A 13 -11.43 -9.56 -13.30
CA PRO A 13 -10.30 -9.14 -14.13
C PRO A 13 -9.45 -8.02 -13.52
N PHE A 14 -10.05 -7.02 -12.89
CA PHE A 14 -9.30 -5.91 -12.30
C PHE A 14 -8.47 -6.36 -11.09
N LEU A 15 -8.98 -7.30 -10.28
CA LEU A 15 -8.21 -7.87 -9.17
C LEU A 15 -6.99 -8.62 -9.70
N ARG A 16 -7.13 -9.41 -10.77
CA ARG A 16 -5.97 -10.05 -11.42
C ARG A 16 -4.93 -9.05 -11.88
N ARG A 17 -5.36 -7.92 -12.46
CA ARG A 17 -4.45 -6.85 -12.86
C ARG A 17 -3.71 -6.27 -11.66
N TRP A 18 -4.41 -6.00 -10.55
CA TRP A 18 -3.78 -5.51 -9.32
C TRP A 18 -2.75 -6.49 -8.76
N GLU A 19 -3.09 -7.77 -8.70
CA GLU A 19 -2.13 -8.75 -8.22
C GLU A 19 -0.92 -8.93 -9.17
N GLY A 20 -1.15 -8.88 -10.48
CA GLY A 20 -0.09 -8.93 -11.47
C GLY A 20 0.87 -7.75 -11.33
N LYS A 21 0.33 -6.55 -11.14
CA LYS A 21 1.12 -5.33 -10.88
C LYS A 21 1.82 -5.35 -9.52
N ALA A 22 1.17 -5.89 -8.50
CA ALA A 22 1.80 -6.12 -7.20
C ALA A 22 2.97 -7.09 -7.30
N THR A 23 2.81 -8.17 -8.07
CA THR A 23 3.89 -9.14 -8.34
C THR A 23 5.03 -8.49 -9.13
N GLU A 24 4.72 -7.69 -10.15
CA GLU A 24 5.71 -6.90 -10.90
C GLU A 24 6.50 -5.98 -9.97
N LEU A 25 5.81 -5.20 -9.12
CA LEU A 25 6.42 -4.32 -8.12
C LEU A 25 7.35 -5.11 -7.19
N ARG A 26 6.88 -6.23 -6.62
CA ARG A 26 7.68 -7.06 -5.72
C ARG A 26 8.94 -7.59 -6.40
N ARG A 27 8.84 -8.08 -7.64
CA ARG A 27 9.98 -8.61 -8.39
C ARG A 27 11.00 -7.54 -8.76
N ARG A 28 10.55 -6.33 -9.14
CA ARG A 28 11.45 -5.19 -9.36
C ARG A 28 12.26 -4.82 -8.11
N LEU A 29 11.72 -5.12 -6.94
CA LEU A 29 12.36 -4.91 -5.64
C LEU A 29 13.06 -6.17 -5.11
N SER A 30 13.24 -7.20 -5.95
CA SER A 30 13.88 -8.48 -5.60
C SER A 30 13.23 -9.19 -4.39
N LEU A 31 11.92 -9.04 -4.22
CA LEU A 31 11.14 -9.69 -3.17
C LEU A 31 10.53 -10.99 -3.67
N ALA A 32 10.41 -11.97 -2.76
CA ALA A 32 9.59 -13.16 -3.01
C ALA A 32 8.14 -12.76 -3.36
N ASP A 33 7.46 -13.50 -4.23
CA ASP A 33 6.11 -13.14 -4.70
C ASP A 33 5.05 -13.11 -3.56
N ASP A 34 5.19 -13.97 -2.54
CA ASP A 34 4.22 -14.12 -1.44
C ASP A 34 4.80 -13.97 -0.02
N GLY A 35 6.04 -13.48 0.11
CA GLY A 35 6.68 -13.26 1.40
C GLY A 35 6.20 -12.01 2.15
N PRO A 36 6.50 -11.86 3.44
CA PRO A 36 6.36 -10.57 4.12
C PRO A 36 7.25 -9.52 3.44
N LEU A 37 6.83 -8.26 3.50
CA LEU A 37 7.66 -7.13 3.07
C LEU A 37 7.56 -6.02 4.11
N ASP A 38 8.61 -5.21 4.26
CA ASP A 38 8.57 -4.00 5.09
C ASP A 38 8.69 -2.74 4.21
N PRO A 39 7.63 -1.91 4.09
CA PRO A 39 7.63 -0.73 3.21
C PRO A 39 8.70 0.30 3.54
N PHE A 40 9.04 0.47 4.82
CA PHE A 40 10.08 1.42 5.24
C PHE A 40 11.46 0.94 4.82
N SER A 41 11.81 -0.30 5.14
CA SER A 41 13.05 -0.89 4.61
C SER A 41 13.07 -0.96 3.08
N LEU A 42 11.91 -0.97 2.41
CA LEU A 42 11.85 -0.98 0.94
C LEU A 42 12.16 0.39 0.36
N VAL A 43 11.59 1.46 0.89
CA VAL A 43 11.79 2.79 0.32
C VAL A 43 13.27 3.18 0.31
N GLU A 44 14.01 2.79 1.36
CA GLU A 44 15.46 2.99 1.48
C GLU A 44 16.28 2.29 0.38
N ARG A 45 15.71 1.27 -0.27
CA ARG A 45 16.35 0.49 -1.34
C ARG A 45 15.95 0.93 -2.74
N ILE A 46 14.96 1.81 -2.87
CA ILE A 46 14.52 2.31 -4.17
C ILE A 46 15.34 3.57 -4.50
N GLU A 47 16.19 3.46 -5.51
CA GLU A 47 16.98 4.60 -5.98
C GLU A 47 16.07 5.78 -6.36
N GLY A 48 16.40 6.96 -5.82
CA GLY A 48 15.65 8.18 -6.09
C GLY A 48 14.27 8.24 -5.45
N VAL A 49 13.98 7.47 -4.40
CA VAL A 49 12.76 7.58 -3.59
C VAL A 49 13.11 7.64 -2.10
N HIS A 50 12.54 8.59 -1.38
CA HIS A 50 12.71 8.73 0.07
C HIS A 50 11.35 8.87 0.75
N ALA A 51 11.18 8.29 1.94
CA ALA A 51 10.03 8.59 2.79
C ALA A 51 10.45 9.47 3.97
N VAL A 52 9.69 10.52 4.24
CA VAL A 52 10.00 11.50 5.29
C VAL A 52 8.74 11.79 6.11
N SER A 53 8.83 11.66 7.42
CA SER A 53 7.76 12.09 8.32
C SER A 53 7.68 13.61 8.35
N VAL A 54 6.47 14.17 8.34
CA VAL A 54 6.29 15.63 8.50
C VAL A 54 6.79 16.16 9.84
N THR A 55 6.98 15.30 10.84
CA THR A 55 7.60 15.65 12.12
C THR A 55 9.11 15.84 12.03
N ASP A 56 9.73 15.32 10.98
CA ASP A 56 11.19 15.29 10.80
C ASP A 56 11.63 16.33 9.76
N LEU A 57 10.68 17.05 9.16
CA LEU A 57 10.97 18.09 8.18
C LEU A 57 11.64 19.30 8.86
N PRO A 58 12.77 19.78 8.33
CA PRO A 58 13.38 21.00 8.84
C PRO A 58 12.44 22.19 8.58
N ASN A 59 12.44 23.16 9.48
CA ASN A 59 11.68 24.42 9.35
C ASN A 59 10.14 24.28 9.36
N VAL A 60 9.59 23.17 9.85
CA VAL A 60 8.15 23.07 10.18
C VAL A 60 7.94 23.57 11.62
N THR A 61 7.23 24.69 11.75
CA THR A 61 6.89 25.25 13.07
C THR A 61 5.86 24.39 13.82
N PRO A 62 5.82 24.43 15.17
CA PRO A 62 4.78 23.75 15.94
C PRO A 62 3.35 24.15 15.51
N THR A 63 3.14 25.41 15.13
CA THR A 63 1.85 25.89 14.62
C THR A 63 1.45 25.22 13.31
N GLN A 64 2.39 25.08 12.37
CA GLN A 64 2.15 24.37 11.10
C GLN A 64 1.92 22.88 11.32
N LEU A 65 2.71 22.24 12.19
CA LEU A 65 2.51 20.83 12.54
C LEU A 65 1.14 20.61 13.20
N GLY A 66 0.72 21.52 14.09
CA GLY A 66 -0.60 21.51 14.69
C GLY A 66 -1.73 21.69 13.68
N ALA A 67 -1.54 22.51 12.65
CA ALA A 67 -2.48 22.62 11.54
C ALA A 67 -2.59 21.32 10.75
N LEU A 68 -1.46 20.72 10.38
CA LEU A 68 -1.42 19.42 9.69
C LEU A 68 -2.10 18.31 10.52
N HIS A 69 -1.91 18.33 11.85
CA HIS A 69 -2.51 17.35 12.77
C HIS A 69 -4.03 17.48 12.84
N ARG A 70 -4.57 18.70 12.87
CA ARG A 70 -6.04 18.92 12.88
C ARG A 70 -6.74 18.35 11.65
N HIS A 71 -6.04 18.21 10.54
CA HIS A 71 -6.55 17.65 9.29
C HIS A 71 -5.98 16.26 8.98
N ALA A 72 -5.43 15.55 9.97
CA ALA A 72 -4.76 14.26 9.77
C ALA A 72 -5.66 13.16 9.16
N ASP A 73 -6.98 13.26 9.33
CA ASP A 73 -7.93 12.31 8.74
C ASP A 73 -8.22 12.60 7.25
N GLU A 74 -7.79 13.75 6.75
CA GLU A 74 -8.00 14.19 5.36
C GLU A 74 -6.83 13.85 4.43
N TRP A 75 -5.67 13.49 4.99
CA TRP A 75 -4.49 13.12 4.21
C TRP A 75 -3.58 12.16 5.00
N TRP A 76 -3.02 11.16 4.33
CA TRP A 76 -2.17 10.14 4.99
C TRP A 76 -0.70 10.21 4.61
N ALA A 77 -0.42 10.22 3.30
CA ALA A 77 0.91 10.45 2.74
C ALA A 77 0.77 11.06 1.35
N LEU A 78 1.84 11.64 0.79
CA LEU A 78 1.93 12.28 -0.52
C LEU A 78 3.27 11.92 -1.18
N ALA A 79 3.24 11.40 -2.41
CA ALA A 79 4.40 11.41 -3.28
C ALA A 79 4.54 12.74 -4.03
N TYR A 80 5.68 13.40 -3.87
CA TYR A 80 6.09 14.62 -4.55
C TYR A 80 7.42 14.41 -5.26
N LYS A 81 7.63 15.06 -6.40
CA LYS A 81 8.92 15.09 -7.10
C LYS A 81 9.12 16.48 -7.68
N GLU A 82 10.18 17.14 -7.27
CA GLU A 82 10.64 18.37 -7.93
C GLU A 82 11.35 17.97 -9.22
N ALA A 83 10.98 18.58 -10.37
CA ALA A 83 11.51 18.34 -11.72
C ALA A 83 12.40 17.08 -11.91
N ASP A 84 13.70 17.23 -11.69
CA ASP A 84 14.73 16.20 -11.87
C ASP A 84 15.28 15.63 -10.54
N GLY A 85 14.72 16.03 -9.40
CA GLY A 85 15.08 15.56 -8.07
C GLY A 85 14.51 14.18 -7.72
N PRO A 86 14.84 13.63 -6.54
CA PRO A 86 14.26 12.38 -6.08
C PRO A 86 12.77 12.53 -5.76
N TRP A 87 12.05 11.40 -5.78
CA TRP A 87 10.73 11.31 -5.19
C TRP A 87 10.81 11.41 -3.67
N LEU A 88 9.92 12.21 -3.09
CA LEU A 88 9.71 12.35 -1.67
C LEU A 88 8.29 11.88 -1.32
N ILE A 89 8.19 10.84 -0.51
CA ILE A 89 6.95 10.36 0.12
C ILE A 89 6.85 11.04 1.48
N LEU A 90 6.06 12.10 1.57
CA LEU A 90 5.76 12.78 2.83
C LEU A 90 4.61 12.09 3.53
N TYR A 91 4.74 11.74 4.81
CA TYR A 91 3.67 11.11 5.57
C TYR A 91 3.56 11.70 6.98
N HIS A 92 2.44 11.48 7.65
CA HIS A 92 2.33 11.79 9.08
C HIS A 92 2.34 10.51 9.93
N PRO A 93 2.95 10.53 11.12
CA PRO A 93 3.13 9.33 11.96
C PRO A 93 1.92 9.04 12.87
N TRP A 94 0.82 9.79 12.73
CA TRP A 94 -0.35 9.69 13.63
C TRP A 94 -1.30 8.52 13.31
N GLN A 95 -0.94 7.67 12.34
CA GLN A 95 -1.64 6.42 12.02
C GLN A 95 -1.01 5.24 12.76
N SER A 96 -1.75 4.15 12.94
CA SER A 96 -1.15 2.90 13.41
C SER A 96 -0.07 2.41 12.44
N GLN A 97 0.96 1.74 12.95
CA GLN A 97 2.06 1.21 12.13
C GLN A 97 1.56 0.32 10.99
N ALA A 98 0.56 -0.52 11.26
CA ALA A 98 -0.05 -1.39 10.26
C ALA A 98 -0.76 -0.62 9.13
N ARG A 99 -1.38 0.53 9.45
CA ARG A 99 -1.99 1.42 8.44
C ARG A 99 -0.90 2.14 7.66
N LEU A 100 0.10 2.68 8.34
CA LEU A 100 1.17 3.45 7.70
C LEU A 100 1.94 2.61 6.66
N ARG A 101 2.10 1.31 6.91
CA ARG A 101 2.71 0.37 5.96
C ARG A 101 1.98 0.33 4.61
N VAL A 102 0.66 0.23 4.59
CA VAL A 102 -0.09 0.25 3.32
C VAL A 102 -0.09 1.64 2.70
N THR A 103 -0.13 2.69 3.52
CA THR A 103 -0.05 4.10 3.08
C THR A 103 1.26 4.37 2.32
N ILE A 104 2.41 3.94 2.85
CA ILE A 104 3.71 4.10 2.15
C ILE A 104 3.74 3.28 0.87
N LEU A 105 3.22 2.04 0.88
CA LEU A 105 3.15 1.22 -0.33
C LEU A 105 2.21 1.80 -1.39
N GLU A 106 1.16 2.52 -1.01
CA GLU A 106 0.25 3.19 -1.94
C GLU A 106 0.99 4.27 -2.72
N GLU A 107 1.79 5.09 -2.05
CA GLU A 107 2.63 6.10 -2.71
C GLU A 107 3.74 5.45 -3.58
N ILE A 108 4.35 4.35 -3.13
CA ILE A 108 5.26 3.56 -3.98
C ILE A 108 4.53 3.00 -5.21
N ALA A 109 3.28 2.55 -5.05
CA ALA A 109 2.47 2.04 -6.15
C ALA A 109 2.13 3.15 -7.15
N HIS A 110 1.83 4.37 -6.69
CA HIS A 110 1.67 5.53 -7.57
C HIS A 110 2.90 5.76 -8.44
N ILE A 111 4.09 5.76 -7.84
CA ILE A 111 5.37 5.93 -8.55
C ILE A 111 5.59 4.79 -9.55
N HIS A 112 5.42 3.55 -9.11
CA HIS A 112 5.60 2.35 -9.94
C HIS A 112 4.66 2.31 -11.15
N LEU A 113 3.40 2.73 -10.97
CA LEU A 113 2.39 2.77 -12.02
C LEU A 113 2.54 3.97 -12.96
N GLY A 114 3.50 4.87 -12.71
CA GLY A 114 3.67 6.10 -13.48
C GLY A 114 2.48 7.06 -13.35
N HIS A 115 1.77 7.01 -12.22
CA HIS A 115 0.72 7.98 -11.94
C HIS A 115 1.37 9.36 -11.80
N LYS A 116 0.91 10.34 -12.59
CA LYS A 116 1.44 11.71 -12.51
C LYS A 116 1.27 12.25 -11.08
N PRO A 117 2.34 12.76 -10.45
CA PRO A 117 2.27 13.27 -9.08
C PRO A 117 1.17 14.31 -8.95
N SER A 118 0.55 14.35 -7.76
CA SER A 118 -0.49 15.33 -7.47
C SER A 118 0.04 16.75 -7.69
N ARG A 119 -0.70 17.58 -8.43
CA ARG A 119 -0.59 19.02 -8.21
C ARG A 119 -1.27 19.26 -6.88
N VAL A 120 -0.49 19.66 -5.88
CA VAL A 120 -1.03 20.17 -4.63
C VAL A 120 -1.46 21.60 -4.90
N PHE A 121 -2.77 21.86 -4.88
CA PHE A 121 -3.31 23.20 -4.97
C PHE A 121 -4.12 23.49 -3.71
N ALA A 122 -4.12 24.74 -3.25
CA ALA A 122 -5.05 25.15 -2.23
C ALA A 122 -6.46 25.07 -2.82
N ASP A 123 -7.35 24.29 -2.18
CA ASP A 123 -8.77 24.31 -2.50
C ASP A 123 -9.27 25.76 -2.33
N PRO A 124 -9.88 26.38 -3.36
CA PRO A 124 -10.31 27.77 -3.28
C PRO A 124 -11.38 28.04 -2.21
N ALA A 125 -12.13 27.01 -1.79
CA ALA A 125 -13.21 27.12 -0.81
C ALA A 125 -12.73 26.83 0.62
N THR A 126 -11.76 25.93 0.81
CA THR A 126 -11.30 25.53 2.16
C THR A 126 -9.88 25.98 2.49
N GLY A 127 -9.09 26.40 1.50
CA GLY A 127 -7.66 26.69 1.63
C GLY A 127 -6.80 25.44 1.84
N LEU A 128 -7.41 24.25 1.91
CA LEU A 128 -6.71 23.00 2.21
C LEU A 128 -6.04 22.41 0.97
N PRO A 129 -4.92 21.69 1.12
CA PRO A 129 -4.25 21.05 0.00
C PRO A 129 -5.16 20.00 -0.66
N ARG A 130 -5.59 20.24 -1.91
CA ARG A 130 -6.30 19.25 -2.73
C ARG A 130 -5.39 18.59 -3.75
N ARG A 131 -5.71 17.32 -4.04
CA ARG A 131 -5.02 16.46 -5.01
C ARG A 131 -5.88 16.22 -6.24
N THR A 132 -5.22 15.90 -7.35
CA THR A 132 -5.86 15.71 -8.66
C THR A 132 -6.01 14.26 -9.10
N TYR A 133 -5.65 13.27 -8.28
CA TYR A 133 -5.81 11.88 -8.72
C TYR A 133 -7.28 11.55 -8.97
N GLY A 134 -7.57 11.06 -10.18
CA GLY A 134 -8.89 10.54 -10.49
C GLY A 134 -9.19 9.33 -9.62
N LYS A 135 -10.44 9.18 -9.19
CA LYS A 135 -10.90 8.07 -8.30
C LYS A 135 -10.46 6.67 -8.78
N SER A 136 -10.29 6.48 -10.10
CA SER A 136 -9.80 5.22 -10.67
C SER A 136 -8.32 4.95 -10.38
N LYS A 137 -7.47 5.97 -10.42
CA LYS A 137 -6.03 5.87 -10.14
C LYS A 137 -5.76 5.60 -8.66
N GLU A 138 -6.47 6.30 -7.78
CA GLU A 138 -6.44 6.04 -6.34
C GLU A 138 -6.80 4.59 -6.04
N LYS A 139 -7.93 4.13 -6.61
CA LYS A 139 -8.38 2.76 -6.43
C LYS A 139 -7.38 1.73 -6.95
N GLU A 140 -6.72 2.02 -8.06
CA GLU A 140 -5.68 1.15 -8.63
C GLU A 140 -4.42 1.12 -7.77
N ALA A 141 -3.89 2.27 -7.36
CA ALA A 141 -2.70 2.36 -6.50
C ALA A 141 -2.94 1.66 -5.16
N TYR A 142 -4.06 1.96 -4.49
CA TYR A 142 -4.45 1.27 -3.26
C TYR A 142 -4.59 -0.24 -3.46
N GLY A 143 -5.24 -0.66 -4.55
CA GLY A 143 -5.44 -2.07 -4.88
C GLY A 143 -4.12 -2.82 -5.08
N VAL A 144 -3.17 -2.20 -5.79
CA VAL A 144 -1.82 -2.74 -6.02
C VAL A 144 -1.01 -2.77 -4.73
N ALA A 145 -1.02 -1.70 -3.94
CA ALA A 145 -0.33 -1.64 -2.65
C ALA A 145 -0.84 -2.69 -1.66
N ALA A 146 -2.17 -2.82 -1.55
CA ALA A 146 -2.79 -3.83 -0.70
C ALA A 146 -2.49 -5.25 -1.16
N ALA A 147 -2.43 -5.50 -2.47
CA ALA A 147 -2.02 -6.79 -3.04
C ALA A 147 -0.52 -7.05 -2.85
N ALA A 148 0.34 -6.03 -2.90
CA ALA A 148 1.77 -6.17 -2.65
C ALA A 148 2.05 -6.49 -1.18
N LEU A 149 1.34 -5.84 -0.24
CA LEU A 149 1.48 -6.10 1.19
C LEU A 149 0.88 -7.45 1.59
N VAL A 150 -0.29 -7.80 1.05
CA VAL A 150 -1.02 -9.05 1.35
C VAL A 150 -1.32 -9.79 0.03
N PRO A 151 -0.32 -10.52 -0.52
CA PRO A 151 -0.44 -11.23 -1.78
C PRO A 151 -1.57 -12.26 -1.73
N PHE A 152 -2.42 -12.29 -2.76
CA PHE A 152 -3.59 -13.17 -2.77
C PHE A 152 -3.20 -14.64 -2.59
N VAL A 153 -2.19 -15.12 -3.32
CA VAL A 153 -1.72 -16.51 -3.23
C VAL A 153 -1.26 -16.85 -1.82
N GLY A 154 -0.44 -15.97 -1.22
CA GLY A 154 0.06 -16.16 0.14
C GLY A 154 -1.05 -16.11 1.20
N MET A 155 -2.03 -15.22 1.05
CA MET A 155 -3.21 -15.15 1.91
C MET A 155 -4.04 -16.43 1.81
N VAL A 156 -4.35 -16.90 0.59
CA VAL A 156 -5.14 -18.11 0.38
C VAL A 156 -4.46 -19.35 0.97
N ARG A 157 -3.14 -19.50 0.76
CA ARG A 157 -2.36 -20.61 1.35
C ARG A 157 -2.43 -20.63 2.87
N LYS A 158 -2.27 -19.47 3.52
CA LYS A 158 -2.35 -19.36 4.98
C LYS A 158 -3.75 -19.72 5.49
N LEU A 159 -4.80 -19.19 4.86
CA LEU A 159 -6.19 -19.54 5.20
C LEU A 159 -6.48 -21.03 4.98
N ALA A 160 -5.94 -21.62 3.91
CA ALA A 160 -6.07 -23.06 3.64
C ALA A 160 -5.33 -23.92 4.69
N ALA A 161 -4.25 -23.40 5.26
CA ALA A 161 -3.55 -24.03 6.40
C ALA A 161 -4.25 -23.80 7.75
N GLY A 162 -5.42 -23.15 7.78
CA GLY A 162 -6.19 -22.92 9.01
C GLY A 162 -5.87 -21.61 9.74
N ALA A 163 -5.02 -20.75 9.18
CA ALA A 163 -4.73 -19.45 9.77
C ALA A 163 -5.99 -18.56 9.80
N SER A 164 -6.16 -17.80 10.88
CA SER A 164 -7.18 -16.77 10.98
C SER A 164 -6.80 -15.49 10.22
N ILE A 165 -7.73 -14.55 10.08
CA ILE A 165 -7.44 -13.22 9.53
C ILE A 165 -6.38 -12.49 10.36
N ASP A 166 -6.36 -12.69 11.69
CA ASP A 166 -5.36 -12.08 12.59
C ASP A 166 -3.97 -12.69 12.37
N ASP A 167 -3.90 -14.00 12.17
CA ASP A 167 -2.63 -14.69 11.86
C ASP A 167 -2.04 -14.19 10.53
N VAL A 168 -2.90 -14.01 9.53
CA VAL A 168 -2.50 -13.45 8.23
C VAL A 168 -2.06 -11.99 8.38
N ALA A 169 -2.79 -11.18 9.15
CA ALA A 169 -2.44 -9.80 9.43
C ALA A 169 -1.07 -9.69 10.11
N LYS A 170 -0.83 -10.50 11.14
CA LYS A 170 0.47 -10.60 11.82
C LYS A 170 1.58 -11.04 10.86
N ALA A 171 1.32 -12.06 10.03
CA ALA A 171 2.31 -12.60 9.10
C ALA A 171 2.79 -11.60 8.04
N TYR A 172 1.96 -10.64 7.63
CA TYR A 172 2.31 -9.61 6.64
C TYR A 172 2.56 -8.23 7.25
N GLY A 173 2.43 -8.07 8.58
CA GLY A 173 2.46 -6.77 9.24
C GLY A 173 1.36 -5.83 8.72
N ALA A 174 0.20 -6.37 8.37
CA ALA A 174 -0.96 -5.62 7.88
C ALA A 174 -1.97 -5.42 9.02
N SER A 175 -2.93 -4.50 8.84
CA SER A 175 -4.05 -4.40 9.78
C SER A 175 -5.06 -5.52 9.54
N ARG A 176 -5.73 -5.98 10.60
CA ARG A 176 -6.86 -6.93 10.48
C ARG A 176 -7.88 -6.46 9.45
N ALA A 177 -8.24 -5.17 9.49
CA ALA A 177 -9.20 -4.57 8.57
C ALA A 177 -8.75 -4.67 7.10
N LEU A 178 -7.46 -4.45 6.81
CA LEU A 178 -6.92 -4.59 5.46
C LEU A 178 -6.99 -6.02 4.96
N VAL A 179 -6.61 -6.99 5.79
CA VAL A 179 -6.68 -8.42 5.43
C VAL A 179 -8.12 -8.85 5.22
N GLN A 180 -9.05 -8.43 6.09
CA GLN A 180 -10.47 -8.71 5.94
C GLN A 180 -11.03 -8.12 4.64
N TYR A 181 -10.71 -6.86 4.34
CA TYR A 181 -11.08 -6.22 3.08
C TYR A 181 -10.57 -7.02 1.88
N ARG A 182 -9.28 -7.37 1.87
CA ARG A 182 -8.63 -8.18 0.83
C ARG A 182 -9.30 -9.53 0.65
N ALA A 183 -9.55 -10.25 1.75
CA ALA A 183 -10.23 -11.54 1.71
C ALA A 183 -11.64 -11.44 1.12
N ASN A 184 -12.37 -10.38 1.44
CA ASN A 184 -13.73 -10.15 0.95
C ASN A 184 -13.75 -9.87 -0.56
N ILE A 185 -12.96 -8.91 -1.05
CA ILE A 185 -12.98 -8.53 -2.47
C ILE A 185 -12.47 -9.65 -3.37
N THR A 186 -11.49 -10.43 -2.90
CA THR A 186 -10.87 -11.51 -3.69
C THR A 186 -11.55 -12.86 -3.52
N ARG A 187 -12.50 -12.99 -2.59
CA ARG A 187 -13.11 -14.27 -2.19
C ARG A 187 -12.07 -15.30 -1.74
N ALA A 188 -11.03 -14.85 -1.04
CA ALA A 188 -9.91 -15.69 -0.61
C ALA A 188 -10.33 -16.88 0.27
N GLY A 189 -11.33 -16.69 1.14
CA GLY A 189 -11.87 -17.78 1.96
C GLY A 189 -12.43 -18.93 1.12
N SER A 190 -13.21 -18.63 0.08
CA SER A 190 -13.74 -19.64 -0.85
C SER A 190 -12.62 -20.33 -1.64
N ALA A 191 -11.57 -19.60 -2.04
CA ALA A 191 -10.41 -20.18 -2.68
C ALA A 191 -9.64 -21.12 -1.73
N ALA A 192 -9.48 -20.74 -0.47
CA ALA A 192 -8.82 -21.55 0.54
C ALA A 192 -9.57 -22.86 0.85
N THR A 193 -10.91 -22.82 0.94
CA THR A 193 -11.73 -24.04 1.11
C THR A 193 -11.49 -25.04 -0.02
N ARG A 194 -11.39 -24.57 -1.27
CA ARG A 194 -11.14 -25.43 -2.44
C ARG A 194 -9.74 -26.05 -2.48
N LEU A 195 -8.77 -25.53 -1.72
CA LEU A 195 -7.42 -26.09 -1.63
C LEU A 195 -7.26 -27.12 -0.51
N LYS A 196 -8.18 -27.14 0.46
CA LYS A 196 -8.22 -28.15 1.53
C LYS A 196 -8.78 -29.48 1.04
N VAL A 197 -9.50 -29.45 -0.08
CA VAL A 197 -10.09 -30.62 -0.77
C VAL A 197 -9.10 -31.11 -1.81
#